data_AF-A0A813JTA3-F1
#
_entry.id   AF-A0A813JTA3-F1
#
_cell.length_a   1.000
_cell.length_b   1.000
_cell.length_c   1.000
_cell.angle_alpha   90.00
_cell.angle_beta   90.00
_cell.angle_gamma   90.00
#
_symmetry.space_group_name_H-M   'P 1'
#
loop_
_entity.id
_entity.type
_entity.pdbx_description
1 polymer ?
#
loop_
_entity_poly.entity_id
_entity_poly.type
_entity_poly.pdbx_seq_one_letter_code
_entity_poly.pdbx_strand_id
1 'polypeptide(L)'
;MIGVAADSGCGKSTFLRRVLGALGTDVKPGHTAIGDMLTVICLDDYHINDRAGRKATGQSALDARENDFALMGAQIEALKQGKAVYKPIYNHDTGFKDPPELIEPNKVFVVEGLHPIYDQKARSQLDLSLYIDIVNDVKFAWKVQRDVAERGWTEEQVKADIQKRLPDFAAYVDPQKADADVILRYEPSDQGLPYLKVKLIQKKGGPFPMITLKKELQLTGSKPGATLKQYDMDWMGSPATVVEMDGEIDMDNMDKQLEEIEANIVGLAGRPNELRDAMVKLKTSPGSQNGTGLLQAVIAMKIREVYDKLTGR
;
A
#
# COMPACT_ATOMS: atom_id res chain seq x y z
N MET A 1 10.98 5.75 8.55
CA MET A 1 9.55 5.46 8.80
C MET A 1 8.78 5.60 7.50
N ILE A 2 8.12 4.55 7.06
CA ILE A 2 7.22 4.57 5.90
C ILE A 2 5.81 4.27 6.39
N GLY A 3 4.85 5.13 6.08
CA GLY A 3 3.43 4.90 6.40
C GLY A 3 2.69 4.34 5.19
N VAL A 4 1.89 3.30 5.37
CA VAL A 4 1.11 2.67 4.29
C VAL A 4 -0.36 2.58 4.70
N ALA A 5 -1.15 3.58 4.30
CA ALA A 5 -2.59 3.63 4.53
C ALA A 5 -3.31 2.74 3.52
N ALA A 6 -4.06 1.76 4.02
CA ALA A 6 -4.67 0.75 3.17
C ALA A 6 -5.76 -0.05 3.91
N ASP A 7 -6.94 -0.22 3.30
CA ASP A 7 -7.97 -1.10 3.85
C ASP A 7 -7.52 -2.57 3.82
N SER A 8 -8.16 -3.42 4.61
CA SER A 8 -8.06 -4.87 4.54
C SER A 8 -8.25 -5.40 3.10
N GLY A 9 -7.42 -6.36 2.68
CA GLY A 9 -7.56 -7.03 1.37
C GLY A 9 -7.10 -6.23 0.14
N CYS A 10 -6.45 -5.08 0.30
CA CYS A 10 -6.00 -4.24 -0.83
C CYS A 10 -4.63 -4.61 -1.43
N GLY A 11 -4.05 -5.74 -1.03
CA GLY A 11 -2.75 -6.20 -1.52
C GLY A 11 -1.53 -5.76 -0.71
N LYS A 12 -1.70 -5.29 0.54
CA LYS A 12 -0.59 -4.91 1.44
C LYS A 12 0.50 -5.96 1.56
N SER A 13 0.15 -7.23 1.77
CA SER A 13 1.13 -8.31 1.88
C SER A 13 1.95 -8.50 0.61
N THR A 14 1.33 -8.33 -0.57
CA THR A 14 2.03 -8.36 -1.87
C THR A 14 2.96 -7.16 -2.02
N PHE A 15 2.49 -5.97 -1.63
CA PHE A 15 3.31 -4.76 -1.63
C PHE A 15 4.54 -4.90 -0.72
N LEU A 16 4.36 -5.41 0.51
CA LEU A 16 5.46 -5.66 1.46
C LEU A 16 6.52 -6.60 0.88
N ARG A 17 6.11 -7.68 0.18
CA ARG A 17 7.07 -8.58 -0.50
C ARG A 17 7.90 -7.86 -1.56
N ARG A 18 7.33 -6.89 -2.26
CA ARG A 18 8.06 -6.06 -3.24
C ARG A 18 9.06 -5.13 -2.53
N VAL A 19 8.66 -4.52 -1.41
CA VAL A 19 9.55 -3.69 -0.57
C VAL A 19 10.74 -4.50 -0.04
N LEU A 20 10.50 -5.70 0.48
CA LEU A 20 11.55 -6.63 0.91
C LEU A 20 12.56 -6.92 -0.21
N GLY A 21 12.05 -7.24 -1.40
CA GLY A 21 12.88 -7.49 -2.59
C GLY A 21 13.74 -6.29 -2.98
N ALA A 22 13.17 -5.08 -2.98
CA ALA A 22 13.91 -3.86 -3.33
C ALA A 22 14.99 -3.50 -2.30
N LEU A 23 14.73 -3.76 -1.01
CA LEU A 23 15.70 -3.54 0.07
C LEU A 23 16.73 -4.67 0.20
N GLY A 24 16.58 -5.78 -0.54
CA GLY A 24 17.49 -6.93 -0.47
C GLY A 24 17.47 -7.60 0.91
N THR A 25 16.32 -7.63 1.58
CA THR A 25 16.16 -8.19 2.93
C THR A 25 15.02 -9.19 2.97
N ASP A 26 15.06 -10.09 3.93
CA ASP A 26 13.92 -10.93 4.32
C ASP A 26 13.48 -10.56 5.73
N VAL A 27 12.29 -11.05 6.12
CA VAL A 27 11.74 -10.92 7.47
C VAL A 27 11.36 -12.30 7.99
N LYS A 28 11.54 -12.52 9.29
CA LYS A 28 10.96 -13.67 9.97
C LYS A 28 9.45 -13.44 10.14
N PRO A 29 8.60 -14.39 9.70
CA PRO A 29 7.18 -14.29 9.94
C PRO A 29 6.88 -14.43 11.44
N GLY A 30 5.88 -13.68 11.89
CA GLY A 30 5.41 -13.59 13.27
C GLY A 30 4.23 -12.63 13.32
N HIS A 31 3.78 -12.24 14.52
CA HIS A 31 2.79 -11.18 14.65
C HIS A 31 3.33 -9.88 14.04
N THR A 32 4.51 -9.45 14.50
CA THR A 32 5.32 -8.41 13.83
C THR A 32 6.35 -9.09 12.93
N ALA A 33 6.42 -8.70 11.66
CA ALA A 33 7.43 -9.20 10.73
C ALA A 33 8.74 -8.43 10.91
N ILE A 34 9.83 -9.12 11.28
CA ILE A 34 11.11 -8.50 11.66
C ILE A 34 12.27 -9.12 10.87
N GLY A 35 13.10 -8.28 10.27
CA GLY A 35 14.32 -8.63 9.55
C GLY A 35 15.46 -7.65 9.83
N ASP A 36 16.64 -7.89 9.26
CA ASP A 36 17.86 -7.11 9.56
C ASP A 36 17.81 -5.65 9.07
N MET A 37 16.94 -5.36 8.10
CA MET A 37 16.74 -4.02 7.53
C MET A 37 15.34 -3.46 7.78
N LEU A 38 14.32 -4.32 7.91
CA LEU A 38 12.92 -3.93 7.91
C LEU A 38 12.15 -4.54 9.09
N THR A 39 11.38 -3.71 9.77
CA THR A 39 10.30 -4.13 10.67
C THR A 39 8.95 -3.65 10.14
N VAL A 40 7.93 -4.50 10.13
CA VAL A 40 6.57 -4.14 9.70
C VAL A 40 5.62 -4.18 10.90
N ILE A 41 5.01 -3.04 11.21
CA ILE A 41 4.06 -2.88 12.32
C ILE A 41 2.65 -2.72 11.76
N CYS A 42 1.74 -3.61 12.16
CA CYS A 42 0.31 -3.47 11.91
C CYS A 42 -0.28 -2.47 12.91
N LEU A 43 -1.02 -1.48 12.42
CA LEU A 43 -1.61 -0.46 13.29
C LEU A 43 -2.85 -0.91 14.07
N ASP A 44 -3.43 -2.06 13.72
CA ASP A 44 -4.49 -2.69 14.50
C ASP A 44 -4.03 -3.02 15.93
N ASP A 45 -2.72 -3.12 16.17
CA ASP A 45 -2.13 -3.30 17.51
C ASP A 45 -2.47 -2.16 18.46
N TYR A 46 -2.73 -0.96 17.93
CA TYR A 46 -3.09 0.22 18.70
C TYR A 46 -4.60 0.38 18.87
N HIS A 47 -5.41 -0.62 18.53
CA HIS A 47 -6.84 -0.60 18.89
C HIS A 47 -7.03 -0.46 20.40
N ILE A 48 -7.98 0.37 20.80
CA ILE A 48 -8.36 0.55 22.21
C ILE A 48 -9.05 -0.72 22.70
N ASN A 49 -10.06 -1.20 21.98
CA ASN A 49 -10.83 -2.36 22.33
C ASN A 49 -10.43 -3.60 21.52
N ASP A 50 -10.67 -4.76 22.13
CA ASP A 50 -10.70 -6.02 21.40
C ASP A 50 -11.98 -6.16 20.55
N ARG A 51 -12.15 -7.28 19.85
CA ARG A 51 -13.32 -7.52 18.99
C ARG A 51 -14.64 -7.50 19.76
N ALA A 52 -14.66 -8.01 20.99
CA ALA A 52 -15.86 -8.04 21.83
C ALA A 52 -16.19 -6.65 22.39
N GLY A 53 -15.18 -5.89 22.81
CA GLY A 53 -15.31 -4.52 23.26
C GLY A 53 -15.87 -3.61 22.16
N ARG A 54 -15.37 -3.70 20.92
CA ARG A 54 -15.96 -2.98 19.77
C ARG A 54 -17.43 -3.33 19.53
N LYS A 55 -17.80 -4.59 19.70
CA LYS A 55 -19.20 -5.01 19.59
C LYS A 55 -20.07 -4.39 20.70
N ALA A 56 -19.53 -4.23 21.90
CA ALA A 56 -20.22 -3.62 23.03
C ALA A 56 -20.35 -2.09 22.88
N THR A 57 -19.32 -1.41 22.37
CA THR A 57 -19.35 0.05 22.12
C THR A 57 -20.11 0.41 20.84
N GLY A 58 -20.27 -0.54 19.92
CA GLY A 58 -20.84 -0.31 18.59
C GLY A 58 -19.89 0.40 17.62
N GLN A 59 -18.63 0.63 18.02
CA GLN A 59 -17.63 1.29 17.18
C GLN A 59 -17.01 0.29 16.19
N SER A 60 -16.77 0.74 14.97
CA SER A 60 -16.02 -0.05 13.99
C SER A 60 -14.52 0.17 14.17
N ALA A 61 -13.68 -0.74 13.67
CA ALA A 61 -12.23 -0.55 13.63
C ALA A 61 -11.79 0.66 12.78
N LEU A 62 -12.67 1.18 11.92
CA LEU A 62 -12.41 2.37 11.11
C LEU A 62 -12.56 3.66 11.93
N ASP A 63 -13.34 3.64 13.01
CA ASP A 63 -13.59 4.80 13.86
C ASP A 63 -12.30 5.26 14.52
N ALA A 64 -11.97 6.54 14.38
CA ALA A 64 -10.78 7.12 15.00
C ALA A 64 -10.76 6.94 16.53
N ARG A 65 -11.93 6.91 17.18
CA ARG A 65 -12.06 6.71 18.63
C ARG A 65 -11.70 5.31 19.08
N GLU A 66 -11.54 4.37 18.15
CA GLU A 66 -11.16 2.99 18.42
C GLU A 66 -9.63 2.79 18.40
N ASN A 67 -8.85 3.85 18.18
CA ASN A 67 -7.40 3.77 18.02
C ASN A 67 -6.68 4.69 19.03
N ASP A 68 -5.66 4.16 19.70
CA ASP A 68 -4.81 4.92 20.62
C ASP A 68 -3.69 5.65 19.86
N PHE A 69 -4.06 6.78 19.25
CA PHE A 69 -3.12 7.60 18.49
C PHE A 69 -2.00 8.20 19.34
N ALA A 70 -2.25 8.44 20.63
CA ALA A 70 -1.24 8.97 21.54
C ALA A 70 -0.12 7.94 21.75
N LEU A 71 -0.48 6.69 22.04
CA LEU A 71 0.47 5.59 22.16
C LEU A 71 1.17 5.31 20.83
N MET A 72 0.42 5.24 19.73
CA MET A 72 0.95 5.02 18.38
C MET A 72 2.01 6.07 18.02
N GLY A 73 1.68 7.35 18.14
CA GLY A 73 2.61 8.45 17.83
C GLY A 73 3.85 8.43 18.73
N ALA A 74 3.68 8.18 20.02
CA ALA A 74 4.80 8.10 20.96
C ALA A 74 5.74 6.92 20.66
N GLN A 75 5.22 5.75 20.31
CA GLN A 75 6.04 4.58 20.00
C GLN A 75 6.74 4.70 18.63
N ILE A 76 6.07 5.26 17.61
CA ILE A 76 6.70 5.57 16.32
C ILE A 76 7.86 6.56 16.50
N GLU A 77 7.63 7.62 17.28
CA GLU A 77 8.66 8.61 17.61
C GLU A 77 9.85 7.97 18.34
N ALA A 78 9.58 7.13 19.36
CA ALA A 78 10.62 6.43 20.12
C ALA A 78 11.47 5.52 19.22
N LEU A 79 10.83 4.72 18.35
CA LEU A 79 11.52 3.85 17.41
C LEU A 79 12.37 4.64 16.41
N LYS A 80 11.86 5.77 15.89
CA LYS A 80 12.62 6.67 15.02
C LYS A 80 13.85 7.27 15.73
N GLN A 81 13.77 7.49 17.04
CA GLN A 81 14.87 7.97 17.88
C GLN A 81 15.83 6.85 18.34
N GLY A 82 15.67 5.61 17.88
CA GLY A 82 16.54 4.51 18.29
C GLY A 82 16.23 3.97 19.68
N LYS A 83 15.00 4.10 20.18
CA LYS A 83 14.56 3.55 21.46
C LYS A 83 13.59 2.40 21.25
N ALA A 84 13.80 1.30 21.98
CA ALA A 84 12.90 0.15 21.98
C ALA A 84 11.56 0.49 22.67
N VAL A 85 10.50 -0.22 22.28
CA VAL A 85 9.14 -0.04 22.83
C VAL A 85 8.48 -1.38 23.13
N TYR A 86 7.63 -1.41 24.14
CA TYR A 86 6.69 -2.53 24.35
C TYR A 86 5.40 -2.24 23.59
N LYS A 87 5.31 -2.77 22.38
CA LYS A 87 4.17 -2.57 21.48
C LYS A 87 3.05 -3.55 21.86
N PRO A 88 1.79 -3.10 22.00
CA PRO A 88 0.66 -4.01 22.16
C PRO A 88 0.53 -4.98 20.98
N ILE A 89 -0.25 -6.04 21.18
CA ILE A 89 -0.58 -7.02 20.15
C ILE A 89 -2.09 -7.13 20.05
N TYR A 90 -2.63 -6.92 18.85
CA TYR A 90 -4.01 -7.28 18.52
C TYR A 90 -4.02 -8.59 17.72
N ASN A 91 -4.49 -9.65 18.36
CA ASN A 91 -4.49 -10.98 17.77
C ASN A 91 -5.71 -11.16 16.85
N HIS A 92 -5.46 -11.30 15.55
CA HIS A 92 -6.53 -11.46 14.56
C HIS A 92 -7.26 -12.81 14.63
N ASP A 93 -6.61 -13.86 15.12
CA ASP A 93 -7.18 -15.20 15.22
C ASP A 93 -8.20 -15.25 16.36
N THR A 94 -7.78 -14.78 17.54
CA THR A 94 -8.63 -14.79 18.75
C THR A 94 -9.55 -13.57 18.83
N GLY A 95 -9.14 -12.45 18.24
CA GLY A 95 -9.80 -11.16 18.36
C GLY A 95 -9.52 -10.45 19.69
N PHE A 96 -8.56 -10.91 20.50
CA PHE A 96 -8.16 -10.34 21.78
C PHE A 96 -6.90 -9.48 21.69
N LYS A 97 -6.62 -8.73 22.75
CA LYS A 97 -5.36 -8.02 22.95
C LYS A 97 -4.43 -8.90 23.78
N ASP A 98 -3.31 -9.31 23.18
CA ASP A 98 -2.30 -10.13 23.83
C ASP A 98 -1.29 -9.23 24.59
N PRO A 99 -0.46 -9.81 25.49
CA PRO A 99 0.60 -9.06 26.15
C PRO A 99 1.54 -8.38 25.14
N PRO A 100 2.08 -7.19 25.46
CA PRO A 100 2.92 -6.46 24.52
C PRO A 100 4.24 -7.18 24.25
N GLU A 101 4.77 -6.99 23.05
CA GLU A 101 6.10 -7.48 22.64
C GLU A 101 7.13 -6.35 22.59
N LEU A 102 8.39 -6.70 22.81
CA LEU A 102 9.49 -5.76 22.66
C LEU A 102 9.83 -5.58 21.18
N ILE A 103 9.75 -4.35 20.70
CA ILE A 103 10.19 -3.95 19.36
C ILE A 103 11.47 -3.13 19.49
N GLU A 104 12.55 -3.66 18.94
CA GLU A 104 13.83 -2.98 18.85
C GLU A 104 13.87 -2.01 17.65
N PRO A 105 14.67 -0.93 17.73
CA PRO A 105 14.96 -0.07 16.58
C PRO A 105 15.52 -0.85 15.39
N ASN A 106 15.13 -0.43 14.19
CA ASN A 106 15.55 -0.99 12.92
C ASN A 106 15.82 0.13 11.90
N LYS A 107 16.45 -0.19 10.77
CA LYS A 107 16.84 0.79 9.74
C LYS A 107 15.63 1.33 8.98
N VAL A 108 14.69 0.47 8.66
CA VAL A 108 13.42 0.82 8.01
C VAL A 108 12.29 0.23 8.82
N PHE A 109 11.24 1.02 8.98
CA PHE A 109 9.97 0.53 9.47
C PHE A 109 8.88 0.86 8.45
N VAL A 110 7.98 -0.08 8.25
CA VAL A 110 6.71 0.14 7.58
C VAL A 110 5.61 0.06 8.63
N VAL A 111 4.91 1.16 8.88
CA VAL A 111 3.70 1.19 9.70
C VAL A 111 2.49 1.15 8.77
N GLU A 112 1.73 0.07 8.84
CA GLU A 112 0.66 -0.21 7.88
C GLU A 112 -0.68 -0.41 8.58
N GLY A 113 -1.75 0.05 7.94
CA GLY A 113 -3.09 -0.19 8.44
C GLY A 113 -4.06 0.89 7.99
N LEU A 114 -5.11 1.09 8.79
CA LEU A 114 -6.20 2.01 8.48
C LEU A 114 -5.82 3.48 8.71
N HIS A 115 -4.95 3.79 9.68
CA HIS A 115 -4.73 5.18 10.15
C HIS A 115 -3.27 5.67 10.25
N PRO A 116 -2.31 5.27 9.40
CA PRO A 116 -0.92 5.72 9.54
C PRO A 116 -0.71 7.22 9.28
N ILE A 117 -1.64 7.88 8.58
CA ILE A 117 -1.54 9.29 8.16
C ILE A 117 -2.60 10.15 8.87
N TYR A 118 -3.50 9.53 9.64
CA TYR A 118 -4.63 10.18 10.29
C TYR A 118 -4.21 11.17 11.38
N ASP A 119 -3.38 10.72 12.33
CA ASP A 119 -2.89 11.56 13.42
C ASP A 119 -1.71 12.42 12.96
N GLN A 120 -1.78 13.72 13.23
CA GLN A 120 -0.76 14.68 12.81
C GLN A 120 0.61 14.38 13.44
N LYS A 121 0.64 13.98 14.73
CA LYS A 121 1.90 13.69 15.41
C LYS A 121 2.57 12.46 14.80
N ALA A 122 1.83 11.35 14.67
CA ALA A 122 2.34 10.14 14.03
C ALA A 122 2.80 10.40 12.59
N ARG A 123 1.99 11.14 11.80
CA ARG A 123 2.32 11.51 10.43
C ARG A 123 3.62 12.31 10.33
N SER A 124 3.86 13.24 11.25
CA SER A 124 5.10 14.05 11.27
C SER A 124 6.38 13.21 11.45
N GLN A 125 6.25 11.97 11.92
CA GLN A 125 7.37 11.04 12.06
C GLN A 125 7.62 10.22 10.80
N LEU A 126 6.74 10.24 9.81
CA LEU A 126 6.93 9.53 8.55
C LEU A 126 7.94 10.25 7.66
N ASP A 127 8.82 9.49 7.02
CA ASP A 127 9.74 9.98 5.99
C ASP A 127 9.12 9.85 4.57
N LEU A 128 8.13 8.97 4.43
CA LEU A 128 7.31 8.80 3.24
C LEU A 128 5.96 8.20 3.63
N SER A 129 4.88 8.68 3.01
CA SER A 129 3.53 8.18 3.19
C SER A 129 2.89 7.74 1.87
N LEU A 130 2.37 6.51 1.86
CA LEU A 130 1.66 5.90 0.75
C LEU A 130 0.20 5.67 1.14
N TYR A 131 -0.71 5.98 0.22
CA TYR A 131 -2.11 5.59 0.33
C TYR A 131 -2.50 4.66 -0.83
N ILE A 132 -3.04 3.48 -0.53
CA ILE A 132 -3.58 2.56 -1.54
C ILE A 132 -5.08 2.82 -1.65
N ASP A 133 -5.49 3.44 -2.75
CA ASP A 133 -6.85 3.90 -3.01
C ASP A 133 -7.57 2.93 -3.96
N ILE A 134 -8.48 2.12 -3.42
CA ILE A 134 -9.30 1.21 -4.24
C ILE A 134 -10.68 1.81 -4.38
N VAL A 135 -11.06 2.20 -5.60
CA VAL A 135 -12.40 2.74 -5.83
C VAL A 135 -13.47 1.70 -5.56
N ASN A 136 -14.66 2.17 -5.18
CA ASN A 136 -15.76 1.33 -4.71
C ASN A 136 -16.10 0.19 -5.67
N ASP A 137 -16.06 0.43 -6.98
CA ASP A 137 -16.40 -0.59 -7.99
C ASP A 137 -15.41 -1.76 -7.98
N VAL A 138 -14.11 -1.48 -7.90
CA VAL A 138 -13.06 -2.51 -7.79
C VAL A 138 -13.18 -3.23 -6.45
N LYS A 139 -13.36 -2.48 -5.36
CA LYS A 139 -13.52 -3.02 -4.00
C LYS A 139 -14.73 -3.96 -3.92
N PHE A 140 -15.85 -3.55 -4.53
CA PHE A 140 -17.07 -4.34 -4.62
C PHE A 140 -16.82 -5.62 -5.41
N ALA A 141 -16.25 -5.52 -6.61
CA ALA A 141 -15.96 -6.68 -7.45
C ALA A 141 -15.06 -7.71 -6.76
N TRP A 142 -13.97 -7.26 -6.12
CA TRP A 142 -13.08 -8.15 -5.36
C TRP A 142 -13.75 -8.77 -4.14
N LYS A 143 -14.55 -7.99 -3.41
CA LYS A 143 -15.26 -8.50 -2.23
C LYS A 143 -16.36 -9.49 -2.61
N VAL A 144 -17.07 -9.26 -3.70
CA VAL A 144 -18.03 -10.23 -4.26
C VAL A 144 -17.30 -11.51 -4.66
N GLN A 145 -16.24 -11.41 -5.47
CA GLN A 145 -15.48 -12.58 -5.89
C GLN A 145 -14.98 -13.40 -4.69
N ARG A 146 -14.43 -12.75 -3.67
CA ARG A 146 -13.92 -13.43 -2.47
C ARG A 146 -15.04 -13.98 -1.58
N ASP A 147 -15.98 -13.14 -1.15
CA ASP A 147 -16.95 -13.52 -0.11
C ASP A 147 -18.06 -14.44 -0.67
N VAL A 148 -18.42 -14.33 -1.95
CA VAL A 148 -19.34 -15.29 -2.60
C VAL A 148 -18.65 -16.64 -2.80
N ALA A 149 -17.41 -16.66 -3.32
CA ALA A 149 -16.71 -17.91 -3.62
C ALA A 149 -16.20 -18.64 -2.37
N GLU A 150 -15.67 -17.92 -1.38
CA GLU A 150 -15.02 -18.53 -0.21
C GLU A 150 -15.94 -18.64 1.01
N ARG A 151 -16.96 -17.78 1.13
CA ARG A 151 -17.77 -17.66 2.35
C ARG A 151 -19.26 -17.92 2.14
N GLY A 152 -19.69 -18.18 0.89
CA GLY A 152 -21.08 -18.47 0.55
C GLY A 152 -22.04 -17.30 0.79
N TRP A 153 -21.54 -16.06 0.78
CA TRP A 153 -22.38 -14.88 0.92
C TRP A 153 -23.18 -14.63 -0.36
N THR A 154 -24.33 -13.94 -0.25
CA THR A 154 -25.02 -13.37 -1.42
C THR A 154 -24.43 -12.00 -1.78
N GLU A 155 -24.62 -11.55 -3.01
CA GLU A 155 -24.20 -10.20 -3.42
C GLU A 155 -24.85 -9.10 -2.57
N GLU A 156 -26.11 -9.28 -2.15
CA GLU A 156 -26.83 -8.34 -1.29
C GLU A 156 -26.18 -8.23 0.09
N GLN A 157 -25.72 -9.35 0.66
CA GLN A 157 -24.99 -9.34 1.93
C GLN A 157 -23.66 -8.60 1.80
N VAL A 158 -22.95 -8.79 0.69
CA VAL A 158 -21.71 -8.05 0.38
C VAL A 158 -21.98 -6.55 0.25
N LYS A 159 -23.05 -6.16 -0.48
CA LYS A 159 -23.47 -4.75 -0.61
C LYS A 159 -23.80 -4.14 0.75
N ALA A 160 -24.57 -4.83 1.58
CA ALA A 160 -24.96 -4.36 2.90
C ALA A 160 -23.74 -4.15 3.83
N ASP A 161 -22.77 -5.08 3.80
CA ASP A 161 -21.53 -4.96 4.58
C ASP A 161 -20.69 -3.76 4.15
N ILE A 162 -20.55 -3.52 2.85
CA ILE A 162 -19.85 -2.32 2.33
C ILE A 162 -20.56 -1.05 2.75
N GLN A 163 -21.88 -0.97 2.54
CA GLN A 163 -22.69 0.21 2.88
C GLN A 163 -22.61 0.54 4.36
N LYS A 164 -22.59 -0.48 5.24
CA LYS A 164 -22.43 -0.30 6.68
C LYS A 164 -21.10 0.35 7.04
N ARG A 165 -20.01 0.04 6.33
CA ARG A 165 -18.66 0.55 6.61
C ARG A 165 -18.35 1.89 5.95
N LEU A 166 -19.13 2.29 4.94
CA LEU A 166 -18.86 3.48 4.13
C LEU A 166 -18.83 4.80 4.93
N PRO A 167 -19.72 5.05 5.91
CA PRO A 167 -19.69 6.28 6.70
C PRO A 167 -18.36 6.45 7.46
N ASP A 168 -17.92 5.42 8.19
CA ASP A 168 -16.67 5.49 8.94
C ASP A 168 -15.45 5.55 8.02
N PHE A 169 -15.49 4.82 6.89
CA PHE A 169 -14.41 4.90 5.90
C PHE A 169 -14.27 6.33 5.35
N ALA A 170 -15.38 6.96 4.96
CA ALA A 170 -15.39 8.33 4.43
C ALA A 170 -14.99 9.37 5.49
N ALA A 171 -15.27 9.11 6.77
CA ALA A 171 -14.93 10.02 7.86
C ALA A 171 -13.47 9.91 8.33
N TYR A 172 -12.90 8.70 8.36
CA TYR A 172 -11.65 8.45 9.09
C TYR A 172 -10.53 7.83 8.24
N VAL A 173 -10.85 7.18 7.12
CA VAL A 173 -9.84 6.52 6.27
C VAL A 173 -9.59 7.29 4.99
N ASP A 174 -10.63 7.54 4.18
CA ASP A 174 -10.51 8.21 2.89
C ASP A 174 -9.83 9.59 2.93
N PRO A 175 -10.04 10.45 3.96
CA PRO A 175 -9.42 11.77 4.00
C PRO A 175 -7.89 11.73 4.03
N GLN A 176 -7.28 10.66 4.52
CA GLN A 176 -5.82 10.54 4.64
C GLN A 176 -5.09 10.61 3.30
N LYS A 177 -5.75 10.26 2.18
CA LYS A 177 -5.15 10.36 0.83
C LYS A 177 -4.84 11.80 0.42
N ALA A 178 -5.49 12.78 1.06
CA ALA A 178 -5.22 14.20 0.86
C ALA A 178 -3.86 14.61 1.44
N ASP A 179 -3.32 13.85 2.39
CA ASP A 179 -2.05 14.13 3.07
C ASP A 179 -0.93 13.14 2.69
N ALA A 180 -1.23 12.07 1.95
CA ALA A 180 -0.24 11.12 1.46
C ALA A 180 0.69 11.73 0.40
N ASP A 181 1.97 11.33 0.39
CA ASP A 181 2.97 11.81 -0.59
C ASP A 181 2.79 11.15 -1.96
N VAL A 182 2.39 9.88 -1.94
CA VAL A 182 2.14 9.06 -3.11
C VAL A 182 0.84 8.28 -2.92
N ILE A 183 0.02 8.23 -3.96
CA ILE A 183 -1.24 7.51 -3.97
C ILE A 183 -1.17 6.48 -5.09
N LEU A 184 -1.43 5.22 -4.74
CA LEU A 184 -1.58 4.14 -5.70
C LEU A 184 -3.06 3.80 -5.81
N ARG A 185 -3.67 4.26 -6.90
CA ARG A 185 -5.12 4.21 -7.09
C ARG A 185 -5.54 3.16 -8.10
N TYR A 186 -6.50 2.32 -7.74
CA TYR A 186 -7.04 1.24 -8.57
C TYR A 186 -8.44 1.60 -9.03
N GLU A 187 -8.64 1.63 -10.33
CA GLU A 187 -9.90 1.91 -11.02
C GLU A 187 -10.24 0.76 -11.97
N PRO A 188 -11.52 0.58 -12.36
CA PRO A 188 -11.85 -0.23 -13.52
C PRO A 188 -11.05 0.26 -14.73
N SER A 189 -10.55 -0.66 -15.53
CA SER A 189 -9.98 -0.35 -16.84
C SER A 189 -11.00 0.39 -17.72
N ASP A 190 -10.53 1.17 -18.70
CA ASP A 190 -11.42 1.66 -19.76
C ASP A 190 -12.06 0.52 -20.57
N GLN A 191 -11.49 -0.68 -20.49
CA GLN A 191 -12.04 -1.92 -21.05
C GLN A 191 -13.01 -2.65 -20.10
N GLY A 192 -13.26 -2.10 -18.91
CA GLY A 192 -14.12 -2.68 -17.87
C GLY A 192 -13.42 -3.71 -16.98
N LEU A 193 -14.12 -4.11 -15.91
CA LEU A 193 -13.68 -5.20 -15.05
C LEU A 193 -13.70 -6.55 -15.80
N PRO A 194 -12.79 -7.50 -15.48
CA PRO A 194 -11.89 -7.52 -14.32
C PRO A 194 -10.58 -6.75 -14.50
N TYR A 195 -10.36 -6.12 -15.65
CA TYR A 195 -9.13 -5.37 -15.91
C TYR A 195 -9.09 -4.07 -15.12
N LEU A 196 -7.87 -3.62 -14.83
CA LEU A 196 -7.63 -2.47 -13.95
C LEU A 196 -6.88 -1.37 -14.69
N LYS A 197 -7.27 -0.14 -14.37
CA LYS A 197 -6.46 1.05 -14.55
C LYS A 197 -5.83 1.41 -13.21
N VAL A 198 -4.51 1.49 -13.18
CA VAL A 198 -3.76 1.78 -11.96
C VAL A 198 -2.98 3.06 -12.15
N LYS A 199 -3.17 4.00 -11.22
CA LYS A 199 -2.55 5.32 -11.23
C LYS A 199 -1.55 5.43 -10.09
N LEU A 200 -0.31 5.74 -10.41
CA LEU A 200 0.68 6.25 -9.46
C LEU A 200 0.59 7.78 -9.46
N ILE A 201 -0.09 8.33 -8.47
CA ILE A 201 -0.27 9.77 -8.29
C ILE A 201 0.83 10.26 -7.36
N GLN A 202 1.69 11.14 -7.86
CA GLN A 202 2.91 11.57 -7.17
C GLN A 202 2.80 13.07 -6.89
N LYS A 203 2.70 13.47 -5.62
CA LYS A 203 2.63 14.90 -5.29
C LYS A 203 3.97 15.58 -5.56
N LYS A 204 3.92 16.73 -6.23
CA LYS A 204 5.11 17.53 -6.54
C LYS A 204 5.63 18.20 -5.28
N GLY A 205 6.96 18.28 -5.16
CA GLY A 205 7.63 18.91 -4.02
C GLY A 205 7.64 18.09 -2.73
N GLY A 206 7.05 16.88 -2.74
CA GLY A 206 7.08 15.96 -1.61
C GLY A 206 8.36 15.10 -1.54
N PRO A 207 8.47 14.23 -0.52
CA PRO A 207 9.62 13.36 -0.30
C PRO A 207 9.72 12.21 -1.31
N PHE A 208 8.64 11.87 -2.04
CA PHE A 208 8.65 10.79 -3.01
C PHE A 208 9.52 11.15 -4.24
N PRO A 209 10.59 10.40 -4.54
CA PRO A 209 11.39 10.65 -5.73
C PRO A 209 10.59 10.22 -6.97
N MET A 210 10.00 11.18 -7.67
CA MET A 210 9.05 10.90 -8.74
C MET A 210 9.68 10.14 -9.93
N ILE A 211 8.83 9.41 -10.64
CA ILE A 211 9.09 8.90 -11.99
C ILE A 211 8.23 9.63 -13.01
N THR A 212 8.73 9.66 -14.25
CA THR A 212 7.99 10.10 -15.44
C THR A 212 8.21 9.08 -16.57
N LEU A 213 7.52 9.25 -17.69
CA LEU A 213 7.68 8.50 -18.91
C LEU A 213 8.35 9.37 -19.98
N LYS A 214 9.24 8.77 -20.79
CA LYS A 214 9.81 9.42 -21.98
C LYS A 214 8.76 9.68 -23.06
N LYS A 215 7.78 8.79 -23.15
CA LYS A 215 6.65 8.80 -24.09
C LYS A 215 5.54 7.89 -23.56
N GLU A 216 4.34 8.04 -24.11
CA GLU A 216 3.28 7.05 -23.91
C GLU A 216 3.68 5.71 -24.54
N LEU A 217 3.22 4.61 -23.92
CA LEU A 217 3.47 3.25 -24.39
C LEU A 217 2.15 2.55 -24.69
N GLN A 218 2.17 1.76 -25.76
CA GLN A 218 1.12 0.81 -26.11
C GLN A 218 1.75 -0.58 -26.18
N LEU A 219 1.44 -1.40 -25.19
CA LEU A 219 1.85 -2.79 -25.13
C LEU A 219 0.84 -3.62 -25.91
N THR A 220 1.31 -4.25 -26.98
CA THR A 220 0.53 -5.16 -27.83
C THR A 220 0.89 -6.62 -27.54
N GLY A 221 -0.02 -7.54 -27.84
CA GLY A 221 0.11 -8.95 -27.52
C GLY A 221 -1.25 -9.58 -27.21
N SER A 222 -1.29 -10.48 -26.24
CA SER A 222 -2.52 -11.03 -25.66
C SER A 222 -3.48 -9.91 -25.23
N LYS A 223 -4.78 -10.09 -25.51
CA LYS A 223 -5.81 -9.16 -25.02
C LYS A 223 -5.83 -9.17 -23.49
N PRO A 224 -6.04 -8.03 -22.81
CA PRO A 224 -6.46 -6.73 -23.36
C PRO A 224 -5.34 -5.85 -23.94
N GLY A 225 -4.07 -6.28 -23.83
CA GLY A 225 -2.91 -5.39 -23.97
C GLY A 225 -2.89 -4.35 -22.85
N ALA A 226 -1.96 -3.40 -22.92
CA ALA A 226 -1.90 -2.32 -21.95
C ALA A 226 -1.44 -0.99 -22.56
N THR A 227 -1.81 0.10 -21.91
CA THR A 227 -1.27 1.44 -22.18
C THR A 227 -0.58 1.98 -20.95
N LEU A 228 0.50 2.73 -21.14
CA LEU A 228 1.09 3.56 -20.09
C LEU A 228 1.13 5.01 -20.56
N LYS A 229 0.65 5.92 -19.73
CA LYS A 229 0.71 7.36 -20.01
C LYS A 229 0.98 8.15 -18.76
N GLN A 230 1.27 9.44 -18.96
CA GLN A 230 1.48 10.37 -17.87
C GLN A 230 0.78 11.71 -18.15
N TYR A 231 0.41 12.40 -17.07
CA TYR A 231 -0.14 13.74 -17.13
C TYR A 231 -0.05 14.41 -15.76
N ASP A 232 -0.15 15.73 -15.74
CA ASP A 232 -0.27 16.49 -14.51
C ASP A 232 -1.74 16.69 -14.13
N MET A 233 -2.02 16.73 -12.82
CA MET A 233 -3.35 17.08 -12.31
C MET A 233 -3.25 17.78 -10.95
N ASP A 234 -4.36 18.35 -10.49
CA ASP A 234 -4.55 18.72 -9.09
C ASP A 234 -5.12 17.51 -8.32
N TRP A 235 -4.42 17.11 -7.27
CA TRP A 235 -4.88 16.09 -6.32
C TRP A 235 -5.22 16.74 -4.99
N MET A 236 -6.50 17.04 -4.79
CA MET A 236 -7.04 17.58 -3.54
C MET A 236 -6.31 18.87 -3.11
N GLY A 237 -6.06 19.79 -4.06
CA GLY A 237 -5.34 21.04 -3.83
C GLY A 237 -3.81 20.92 -3.88
N SER A 238 -3.26 19.75 -4.19
CA SER A 238 -1.83 19.53 -4.37
C SER A 238 -1.50 19.25 -5.84
N PRO A 239 -0.56 19.96 -6.46
CA PRO A 239 -0.11 19.63 -7.81
C PRO A 239 0.56 18.24 -7.81
N ALA A 240 0.17 17.38 -8.75
CA ALA A 240 0.67 16.02 -8.84
C ALA A 240 0.97 15.62 -10.29
N THR A 241 1.90 14.68 -10.46
CA THR A 241 2.14 13.98 -11.73
C THR A 241 1.64 12.55 -11.61
N VAL A 242 0.81 12.13 -12.55
CA VAL A 242 0.27 10.77 -12.63
C VAL A 242 1.06 9.99 -13.67
N VAL A 243 1.50 8.79 -13.30
CA VAL A 243 1.87 7.74 -14.24
C VAL A 243 0.81 6.65 -14.10
N GLU A 244 0.09 6.34 -15.18
CA GLU A 244 -0.95 5.33 -15.16
C GLU A 244 -0.67 4.20 -16.13
N MET A 245 -1.13 3.00 -15.76
CA MET A 245 -1.18 1.83 -16.61
C MET A 245 -2.62 1.31 -16.67
N ASP A 246 -3.16 1.15 -17.87
CA ASP A 246 -4.49 0.57 -18.10
C ASP A 246 -4.37 -0.70 -18.94
N GLY A 247 -4.85 -1.83 -18.40
CA GLY A 247 -4.81 -3.15 -19.03
C GLY A 247 -3.77 -4.09 -18.41
N GLU A 248 -3.32 -5.07 -19.17
CA GLU A 248 -2.40 -6.13 -18.71
C GLU A 248 -1.17 -6.30 -19.59
N ILE A 249 -0.06 -6.62 -18.94
CA ILE A 249 1.17 -7.15 -19.53
C ILE A 249 0.85 -8.54 -20.09
N ASP A 250 1.27 -8.78 -21.31
CA ASP A 250 1.18 -10.10 -21.92
C ASP A 250 2.17 -11.04 -21.22
N MET A 251 1.67 -12.00 -20.46
CA MET A 251 2.50 -12.88 -19.65
C MET A 251 3.41 -13.80 -20.47
N ASP A 252 3.05 -14.09 -21.73
CA ASP A 252 3.89 -14.84 -22.66
C ASP A 252 5.02 -13.98 -23.26
N ASN A 253 4.92 -12.65 -23.13
CA ASN A 253 5.89 -11.67 -23.61
C ASN A 253 6.36 -10.70 -22.49
N MET A 254 6.22 -11.12 -21.23
CA MET A 254 6.41 -10.28 -20.04
C MET A 254 7.80 -9.65 -20.00
N ASP A 255 8.85 -10.43 -20.27
CA ASP A 255 10.23 -9.95 -20.23
C ASP A 255 10.47 -8.77 -21.18
N LYS A 256 10.07 -8.89 -22.45
CA LYS A 256 10.28 -7.81 -23.45
C LYS A 256 9.44 -6.58 -23.15
N GLN A 257 8.19 -6.78 -22.71
CA GLN A 257 7.33 -5.65 -22.35
C GLN A 257 7.85 -4.92 -21.11
N LEU A 258 8.38 -5.64 -20.10
CA LEU A 258 9.01 -5.02 -18.94
C LEU A 258 10.31 -4.29 -19.30
N GLU A 259 11.12 -4.83 -20.22
CA GLU A 259 12.30 -4.12 -20.75
C GLU A 259 11.90 -2.81 -21.45
N GLU A 260 10.85 -2.84 -22.28
CA GLU A 260 10.34 -1.63 -22.94
C GLU A 260 9.82 -0.61 -21.93
N ILE A 261 9.05 -1.06 -20.93
CA ILE A 261 8.54 -0.19 -19.86
C ILE A 261 9.71 0.45 -19.10
N GLU A 262 10.64 -0.36 -18.60
CA GLU A 262 11.77 0.12 -17.79
C GLU A 262 12.64 1.11 -18.58
N ALA A 263 12.90 0.85 -19.87
CA ALA A 263 13.66 1.74 -20.73
C ALA A 263 12.99 3.11 -20.95
N ASN A 264 11.67 3.21 -20.77
CA ASN A 264 10.89 4.44 -20.94
C ASN A 264 10.53 5.14 -19.63
N ILE A 265 10.73 4.50 -18.47
CA ILE A 265 10.63 5.16 -17.18
C ILE A 265 11.88 6.04 -16.95
N VAL A 266 11.65 7.28 -16.56
CA VAL A 266 12.69 8.23 -16.14
C VAL A 266 12.61 8.41 -14.64
N GLY A 267 13.78 8.54 -14.00
CA GLY A 267 13.91 8.75 -12.57
C GLY A 267 13.95 7.45 -11.78
N LEU A 268 13.78 6.27 -12.37
CA LEU A 268 13.95 5.00 -11.66
C LEU A 268 15.43 4.79 -11.32
N ALA A 269 15.78 4.86 -10.02
CA ALA A 269 17.13 4.59 -9.54
C ALA A 269 17.34 3.08 -9.38
N GLY A 270 18.49 2.57 -9.83
CA GLY A 270 18.79 1.15 -9.72
C GLY A 270 19.76 0.63 -10.78
N ARG A 271 19.92 -0.69 -10.80
CA ARG A 271 20.68 -1.37 -11.87
C ARG A 271 19.78 -1.55 -13.10
N PRO A 272 20.34 -1.62 -14.32
CA PRO A 272 19.55 -1.97 -15.50
C PRO A 272 18.81 -3.30 -15.31
N ASN A 273 17.54 -3.33 -15.73
CA ASN A 273 16.62 -4.47 -15.64
C ASN A 273 16.16 -4.83 -14.22
N GLU A 274 16.41 -3.96 -13.23
CA GLU A 274 16.06 -4.26 -11.84
C GLU A 274 14.53 -4.32 -11.63
N LEU A 275 13.76 -3.48 -12.32
CA LEU A 275 12.29 -3.52 -12.23
C LEU A 275 11.75 -4.79 -12.90
N ARG A 276 12.29 -5.14 -14.08
CA ARG A 276 11.99 -6.40 -14.75
C ARG A 276 12.27 -7.59 -13.81
N ASP A 277 13.47 -7.67 -13.25
CA ASP A 277 13.87 -8.78 -12.37
C ASP A 277 12.96 -8.89 -11.15
N ALA A 278 12.61 -7.76 -10.53
CA ALA A 278 11.70 -7.71 -9.39
C ALA A 278 10.29 -8.21 -9.74
N MET A 279 9.79 -7.86 -10.94
CA MET A 279 8.50 -8.31 -11.44
C MET A 279 8.50 -9.80 -11.77
N VAL A 280 9.52 -10.29 -12.47
CA VAL A 280 9.65 -11.70 -12.87
C VAL A 280 9.80 -12.60 -11.64
N LYS A 281 10.59 -12.19 -10.63
CA LYS A 281 10.74 -12.93 -9.37
C LYS A 281 9.41 -13.17 -8.66
N LEU A 282 8.47 -12.23 -8.79
CA LEU A 282 7.15 -12.31 -8.17
C LEU A 282 6.02 -12.58 -9.18
N LYS A 283 6.32 -13.13 -10.37
CA LYS A 283 5.35 -13.28 -11.48
C LYS A 283 4.05 -14.00 -11.14
N THR A 284 4.04 -14.87 -10.12
CA THR A 284 2.85 -15.59 -9.64
C THR A 284 2.06 -14.85 -8.57
N SER A 285 2.58 -13.73 -8.06
CA SER A 285 1.89 -12.90 -7.09
C SER A 285 0.73 -12.16 -7.74
N PRO A 286 -0.40 -11.96 -7.02
CA PRO A 286 -1.52 -11.20 -7.54
C PRO A 286 -1.11 -9.83 -8.08
N GLY A 287 -1.62 -9.49 -9.27
CA GLY A 287 -1.38 -8.19 -9.90
C GLY A 287 -0.07 -8.05 -10.66
N SER A 288 0.75 -9.10 -10.76
CA SER A 288 2.02 -9.06 -11.50
C SER A 288 1.86 -8.87 -13.00
N GLN A 289 0.66 -9.14 -13.52
CA GLN A 289 0.32 -8.93 -14.92
C GLN A 289 -0.22 -7.52 -15.21
N ASN A 290 -0.36 -6.63 -14.22
CA ASN A 290 -0.96 -5.31 -14.47
C ASN A 290 -0.29 -4.19 -13.66
N GLY A 291 -0.85 -2.98 -13.75
CA GLY A 291 -0.31 -1.79 -13.12
C GLY A 291 -0.17 -1.89 -11.60
N THR A 292 -0.91 -2.78 -10.92
CA THR A 292 -0.80 -2.94 -9.46
C THR A 292 0.58 -3.46 -9.10
N GLY A 293 1.02 -4.58 -9.69
CA GLY A 293 2.34 -5.15 -9.44
C GLY A 293 3.47 -4.25 -9.93
N LEU A 294 3.31 -3.70 -11.14
CA LEU A 294 4.31 -2.84 -11.76
C LEU A 294 4.58 -1.60 -10.91
N LEU A 295 3.54 -0.83 -10.57
CA LEU A 295 3.70 0.43 -9.85
C LEU A 295 4.00 0.21 -8.36
N GLN A 296 3.58 -0.90 -7.76
CA GLN A 296 4.08 -1.32 -6.44
C GLN A 296 5.59 -1.61 -6.45
N ALA A 297 6.11 -2.26 -7.50
CA ALA A 297 7.54 -2.53 -7.63
C ALA A 297 8.34 -1.23 -7.81
N VAL A 298 7.82 -0.29 -8.61
CA VAL A 298 8.36 1.07 -8.71
C VAL A 298 8.40 1.75 -7.33
N ILE A 299 7.29 1.77 -6.59
CA ILE A 299 7.24 2.37 -5.25
C ILE A 299 8.27 1.71 -4.31
N ALA A 300 8.41 0.38 -4.36
CA ALA A 300 9.40 -0.34 -3.56
C ALA A 300 10.84 0.10 -3.85
N MET A 301 11.20 0.28 -5.12
CA MET A 301 12.51 0.84 -5.51
C MET A 301 12.66 2.29 -5.05
N LYS A 302 11.59 3.08 -5.05
CA LYS A 302 11.59 4.46 -4.54
C LYS A 302 11.72 4.54 -3.02
N ILE A 303 11.17 3.60 -2.28
CA ILE A 303 11.39 3.47 -0.83
C ILE A 303 12.89 3.25 -0.55
N ARG A 304 13.56 2.39 -1.31
CA ARG A 304 15.02 2.23 -1.22
C ARG A 304 15.73 3.55 -1.51
N GLU A 305 15.36 4.26 -2.57
CA GLU A 305 15.99 5.55 -2.92
C GLU A 305 15.82 6.61 -1.81
N VAL A 306 14.65 6.67 -1.17
CA VAL A 306 14.43 7.54 0.01
C VAL A 306 15.34 7.13 1.16
N TYR A 307 15.44 5.83 1.45
CA TYR A 307 16.32 5.32 2.49
C TYR A 307 17.80 5.66 2.22
N ASP A 308 18.28 5.46 0.99
CA ASP A 308 19.67 5.74 0.62
C ASP A 308 19.97 7.25 0.75
N LYS A 309 19.07 8.12 0.27
CA LYS A 309 19.18 9.58 0.42
C LYS A 309 19.24 10.03 1.87
N LEU A 310 18.40 9.47 2.74
CA LEU A 310 18.35 9.83 4.16
C LEU A 310 19.55 9.31 4.96
N THR A 311 20.19 8.24 4.48
CA THR A 311 21.33 7.60 5.17
C THR A 311 22.68 7.91 4.54
N GLY A 312 22.72 8.69 3.45
CA GLY A 312 23.95 9.09 2.76
C GLY A 312 24.63 7.96 2.00
N ARG A 313 23.84 7.01 1.47
CA ARG A 313 24.31 5.90 0.62
C ARG A 313 24.20 6.22 -0.87
#